data_AF-A0A1B6HV78-F1
#
_entry.id   AF-A0A1B6HV78-F1
#
_cell.length_a   1.000
_cell.length_b   1.000
_cell.length_c   1.000
_cell.angle_alpha   90.00
_cell.angle_beta   90.00
_cell.angle_gamma   90.00
#
_symmetry.space_group_name_H-M   'P 1'
#
loop_
_entity.id
_entity.type
_entity.pdbx_description
1 polymer ?
#
loop_
_entity_poly.entity_id
_entity_poly.type
_entity_poly.pdbx_seq_one_letter_code
_entity_poly.pdbx_strand_id
1 'polypeptide(L)'
;KLSHYSLTNKKTETPMRKRGLMSEKERVVTYLKDVTNKTHDHNLKYDLTKCIEILEGKENQETIELKDALEEVLLEKEVLLREKCELAVELDLLRSRSDEGKE
;
A
#
# COMPACT_ATOMS: atom_id res chain seq x y z
N LYS A 1 53.69 45.58 29.81
CA LYS A 1 52.42 45.87 29.11
C LYS A 1 52.33 44.91 27.93
N LEU A 2 51.25 44.10 27.91
CA LEU A 2 50.96 43.04 26.95
C LEU A 2 50.78 43.53 25.51
N SER A 3 50.95 42.62 24.54
CA SER A 3 50.29 42.52 23.21
C SER A 3 51.31 41.99 22.18
N HIS A 4 51.12 40.98 21.33
CA HIS A 4 50.00 40.08 21.02
C HIS A 4 50.62 38.94 20.18
N TYR A 5 50.41 37.67 20.52
CA TYR A 5 50.79 36.54 19.66
C TYR A 5 49.77 36.41 18.51
N SER A 6 50.28 36.29 17.28
CA SER A 6 49.51 35.97 16.08
C SER A 6 49.23 34.46 16.03
N LEU A 7 47.96 34.06 16.13
CA LEU A 7 47.48 32.70 15.91
C LEU A 7 46.56 32.70 14.69
N THR A 8 47.11 32.39 13.51
CA THR A 8 46.33 32.14 12.30
C THR A 8 46.01 30.65 12.16
N ASN A 9 45.12 30.14 13.00
CA ASN A 9 44.51 28.84 12.76
C ASN A 9 43.31 29.03 11.81
N LYS A 10 43.57 28.88 10.50
CA LYS A 10 42.51 28.73 9.49
C LYS A 10 41.77 27.43 9.79
N LYS A 11 40.67 27.52 10.53
CA LYS A 11 39.67 26.44 10.59
C LYS A 11 39.11 26.29 9.18
N THR A 12 39.52 25.22 8.51
CA THR A 12 38.82 24.71 7.34
C THR A 12 37.41 24.36 7.78
N GLU A 13 36.45 25.19 7.38
CA GLU A 13 35.03 24.86 7.47
C GLU A 13 34.82 23.59 6.66
N THR A 14 34.67 22.48 7.37
CA THR A 14 34.13 21.26 6.78
C THR A 14 32.70 21.61 6.37
N PRO A 15 32.29 21.40 5.11
CA PRO A 15 30.91 21.57 4.75
C PRO A 15 30.12 20.55 5.56
N MET A 16 29.37 21.03 6.56
CA MET A 16 28.37 20.23 7.25
C MET A 16 27.48 19.65 6.15
N ARG A 17 27.63 18.35 5.88
CA ARG A 17 26.65 17.59 5.11
C ARG A 17 25.31 17.93 5.75
N LYS A 18 24.42 18.59 4.98
CA LYS A 18 23.01 18.72 5.33
C LYS A 18 22.51 17.30 5.61
N ARG A 19 22.47 16.89 6.89
CA ARG A 19 21.58 15.82 7.32
C ARG A 19 20.22 16.37 6.97
N GLY A 20 19.59 15.82 5.93
CA GLY A 20 18.27 16.25 5.50
C GLY A 20 17.39 16.34 6.73
N LEU A 21 16.82 17.53 6.98
CA LEU A 21 15.81 17.69 8.00
C LEU A 21 14.71 16.67 7.66
N MET A 22 14.53 15.66 8.51
CA MET A 22 13.40 14.74 8.39
C MET A 22 12.13 15.58 8.28
N SER A 23 11.26 15.19 7.34
CA SER A 23 9.95 15.81 7.22
C SER A 23 9.18 15.68 8.54
N GLU A 24 8.24 16.59 8.78
CA GLU A 24 7.41 16.54 9.98
C GLU A 24 6.65 15.21 10.07
N LYS A 25 6.16 14.69 8.94
CA LYS A 25 5.55 13.37 8.85
C LYS A 25 6.49 12.26 9.37
N GLU A 26 7.74 12.21 8.89
CA GLU A 26 8.70 11.21 9.33
C GLU A 26 9.03 11.35 10.83
N ARG A 27 9.12 12.58 11.34
CA ARG A 27 9.32 12.82 12.77
C ARG A 27 8.18 12.28 13.62
N VAL A 28 6.93 12.52 13.20
CA VAL A 28 5.73 12.03 13.88
C VAL A 28 5.66 10.50 13.83
N VAL A 29 5.88 9.90 12.65
CA VAL A 29 5.86 8.44 12.50
C VAL A 29 6.92 7.77 13.37
N THR A 30 8.14 8.30 13.42
CA THR A 30 9.21 7.78 14.28
C THR A 30 8.83 7.89 15.76
N TYR A 31 8.26 9.01 16.19
CA TYR A 31 7.80 9.18 17.57
C TYR A 31 6.71 8.15 17.93
N LEU A 32 5.70 7.97 17.07
CA LEU A 32 4.63 7.00 17.31
C LEU A 32 5.17 5.57 17.40
N LYS A 33 6.13 5.19 16.53
CA LYS A 33 6.81 3.89 16.60
C LYS A 33 7.52 3.69 17.94
N ASP A 34 8.23 4.71 18.42
CA ASP A 34 8.92 4.66 19.71
C ASP A 34 7.94 4.48 20.88
N VAL A 35 6.81 5.18 20.87
CA VAL A 35 5.78 5.04 21.92
C VAL A 35 5.13 3.65 21.85
N THR A 36 4.81 3.18 20.65
CA THR A 36 4.22 1.84 20.41
C THR A 36 5.10 0.71 20.95
N ASN A 37 6.42 0.86 20.84
CA ASN A 37 7.39 -0.14 21.32
C ASN A 37 7.59 -0.12 22.84
N LYS A 38 7.31 1.01 23.49
CA LYS A 38 7.50 1.18 24.95
C LYS A 38 6.22 0.91 25.75
N THR A 39 5.06 1.11 25.14
CA THR A 39 3.79 0.86 25.82
C THR A 39 3.53 -0.63 26.02
N HIS A 40 2.95 -0.96 27.18
CA HIS A 40 2.46 -2.30 27.52
C HIS A 40 0.93 -2.37 27.44
N ASP A 41 0.26 -1.23 27.24
CA ASP A 41 -1.17 -1.16 27.01
C ASP A 41 -1.50 -1.64 25.59
N HIS A 42 -2.22 -2.76 25.49
CA HIS A 42 -2.57 -3.39 24.23
C HIS A 42 -3.55 -2.56 23.38
N ASN A 43 -4.46 -1.83 24.01
CA ASN A 43 -5.42 -0.98 23.30
C ASN A 43 -4.69 0.21 22.67
N LEU A 44 -3.85 0.89 23.47
CA LEU A 44 -3.03 1.98 22.96
C LEU A 44 -2.06 1.52 21.87
N LYS A 45 -1.47 0.33 22.03
CA LYS A 45 -0.59 -0.25 21.01
C LYS A 45 -1.32 -0.44 19.68
N TYR A 46 -2.55 -0.96 19.71
CA TYR A 46 -3.40 -1.13 18.54
C TYR A 46 -3.69 0.22 17.85
N ASP A 47 -4.15 1.21 18.62
CA ASP A 47 -4.48 2.54 18.09
C ASP A 47 -3.26 3.21 17.44
N LEU A 48 -2.09 3.13 18.09
CA LEU A 48 -0.85 3.69 17.54
C LEU A 48 -0.41 2.99 16.26
N THR A 49 -0.54 1.66 16.18
CA THR A 49 -0.27 0.91 14.95
C THR A 49 -1.17 1.40 13.81
N LYS A 50 -2.47 1.62 14.08
CA LYS A 50 -3.40 2.15 13.08
C LYS A 50 -3.07 3.58 12.66
N CYS A 51 -2.70 4.46 13.58
CA CYS A 51 -2.23 5.81 13.23
C CYS A 51 -0.98 5.78 12.35
N ILE A 52 -0.04 4.87 12.61
CA ILE A 52 1.17 4.72 11.80
C ILE A 52 0.82 4.24 10.39
N GLU A 53 -0.05 3.24 10.25
CA GLU A 53 -0.53 2.74 8.95
C GLU A 53 -1.13 3.87 8.09
N ILE A 54 -2.04 4.65 8.69
CA ILE A 54 -2.70 5.79 8.03
C ILE A 54 -1.67 6.84 7.60
N LEU A 55 -0.76 7.23 8.50
CA LEU A 55 0.25 8.24 8.21
C LEU A 55 1.23 7.78 7.13
N GLU A 56 1.62 6.51 7.11
CA GLU A 56 2.48 5.93 6.09
C GLU A 56 1.76 5.79 4.73
N GLY A 57 0.43 5.91 4.71
CA GLY A 57 -0.38 5.68 3.52
C GLY A 57 -0.43 4.20 3.14
N LYS A 58 -0.24 3.31 4.13
CA LYS A 58 -0.46 1.88 3.92
C LYS A 58 -1.93 1.68 3.62
N GLU A 59 -2.20 0.89 2.59
CA GLU A 59 -3.55 0.57 2.20
C GLU A 59 -4.28 -0.09 3.38
N ASN A 60 -5.52 0.33 3.63
CA ASN A 60 -6.34 -0.30 4.66
C ASN A 60 -6.50 -1.78 4.31
N GLN A 61 -6.32 -2.66 5.29
CA GLN A 61 -6.50 -4.10 5.14
C GLN A 61 -7.87 -4.44 4.51
N GLU A 62 -8.93 -3.71 4.90
CA GLU A 62 -10.27 -3.88 4.30
C GLU A 62 -10.31 -3.56 2.80
N THR A 63 -9.50 -2.59 2.35
CA THR A 63 -9.40 -2.25 0.92
C THR A 63 -8.66 -3.34 0.15
N ILE A 64 -7.63 -3.94 0.73
CA ILE A 64 -6.91 -5.07 0.14
C ILE A 64 -7.88 -6.24 -0.03
N GLU A 65 -8.57 -6.62 1.05
CA GLU A 65 -9.54 -7.72 1.05
C GLU A 65 -10.67 -7.48 0.02
N LEU A 66 -11.15 -6.24 -0.09
CA LEU A 66 -12.17 -5.89 -1.07
C LEU A 66 -11.67 -6.01 -2.52
N LYS A 67 -10.40 -5.68 -2.79
CA LYS A 67 -9.81 -5.82 -4.13
C LYS A 67 -9.65 -7.30 -4.50
N ASP A 68 -9.19 -8.12 -3.57
CA ASP A 68 -9.02 -9.55 -3.78
C ASP A 68 -10.39 -10.20 -4.06
N ALA A 69 -11.41 -9.90 -3.26
CA ALA A 69 -12.78 -10.37 -3.49
C ALA A 69 -13.35 -9.90 -4.83
N LEU A 70 -13.06 -8.66 -5.24
CA LEU A 70 -13.48 -8.14 -6.54
C LEU A 70 -12.81 -8.89 -7.70
N GLU A 71 -11.51 -9.21 -7.58
CA GLU A 71 -10.78 -9.96 -8.59
C GLU A 71 -11.35 -11.38 -8.75
N GLU A 72 -11.66 -12.07 -7.66
CA GLU A 72 -12.31 -13.40 -7.69
C GLU A 72 -13.65 -13.35 -8.44
N VAL A 73 -14.50 -12.38 -8.12
CA VAL A 73 -15.81 -12.21 -8.78
C VAL A 73 -15.66 -11.90 -10.27
N LEU A 74 -14.68 -11.08 -10.64
CA LEU A 74 -14.43 -10.76 -12.05
C LEU A 74 -13.95 -11.99 -12.82
N LEU A 75 -13.07 -12.80 -12.23
CA LEU A 75 -12.61 -14.05 -12.84
C LEU A 75 -13.75 -15.05 -13.03
N GLU A 76 -14.58 -15.26 -12.00
CA GLU A 76 -15.75 -16.14 -12.09
C GLU A 76 -16.72 -15.67 -13.18
N LYS A 77 -16.99 -14.36 -13.25
CA LYS A 77 -17.83 -13.78 -14.29
C LYS A 77 -17.31 -14.06 -15.70
N GLU A 78 -16.00 -13.96 -15.93
CA GLU A 78 -15.41 -14.25 -17.25
C GLU A 78 -15.53 -15.74 -17.62
N VAL A 79 -15.40 -16.64 -16.64
CA VAL A 79 -15.64 -18.08 -16.85
C VAL A 79 -17.09 -18.33 -17.24
N LEU A 80 -18.04 -17.81 -16.45
CA LEU A 80 -19.47 -17.96 -16.73
C LEU A 80 -19.89 -17.36 -18.07
N LEU A 81 -19.27 -16.25 -18.47
CA LEU A 81 -19.53 -15.63 -19.77
C LEU A 81 -19.09 -16.55 -20.92
N ARG A 82 -17.93 -17.20 -20.78
CA ARG A 82 -17.44 -18.17 -21.77
C ARG A 82 -18.38 -19.37 -21.89
N GLU A 83 -18.72 -19.99 -20.76
CA GLU A 83 -19.63 -21.14 -20.71
C GLU A 83 -20.99 -20.80 -21.32
N LYS A 84 -21.53 -19.62 -20.99
CA LYS A 84 -22.78 -19.12 -21.58
C LYS A 84 -22.68 -19.04 -23.11
N CYS A 85 -21.58 -18.52 -23.64
CA CYS A 85 -21.38 -18.41 -25.09
C CYS A 85 -21.29 -19.79 -25.76
N GLU A 86 -20.54 -20.73 -25.16
CA GLU A 86 -20.42 -22.11 -25.66
C GLU A 86 -21.78 -22.81 -25.69
N LEU A 87 -22.54 -22.73 -24.59
CA LEU A 87 -23.89 -23.29 -24.49
C LEU A 87 -24.87 -22.65 -25.48
N ALA A 88 -24.76 -21.34 -25.72
CA ALA A 88 -25.60 -20.65 -26.69
C ALA A 88 -25.37 -21.17 -28.12
N VAL A 89 -24.12 -21.42 -28.49
CA VAL A 89 -23.77 -22.01 -29.79
C VAL A 89 -24.28 -23.45 -29.89
N GLU A 90 -24.08 -24.27 -28.86
CA GLU A 90 -24.56 -25.65 -28.85
C GLU A 90 -26.09 -25.73 -28.99
N LEU A 91 -26.81 -24.87 -28.25
CA LEU A 91 -28.27 -24.77 -28.35
C LEU A 91 -28.72 -24.41 -29.77
N ASP A 92 -28.04 -23.48 -30.44
CA ASP A 92 -28.38 -23.07 -31.80
C ASP A 92 -28.18 -24.21 -32.81
N LEU A 93 -27.08 -24.95 -32.68
CA LEU A 93 -26.80 -26.13 -33.50
C LEU A 93 -27.84 -27.24 -33.30
N LEU A 94 -28.21 -27.51 -32.06
CA LEU A 94 -29.22 -28.53 -31.73
C LEU A 94 -30.60 -28.15 -32.23
N ARG A 95 -30.99 -26.87 -32.10
CA ARG A 95 -32.27 -26.36 -32.64
C ARG A 95 -32.32 -26.49 -34.15
N SER A 96 -31.26 -26.06 -34.84
CA SER A 96 -31.16 -26.17 -36.31
C SER A 96 -31.31 -27.62 -36.78
N ARG A 97 -30.62 -28.58 -36.14
CA ARG A 97 -30.75 -30.02 -36.45
C ARG A 97 -32.15 -30.58 -36.15
N SER A 98 -32.78 -30.12 -35.08
CA SER A 98 -34.13 -30.56 -34.73
C SER A 98 -35.19 -30.04 -35.71
N ASP A 99 -34.94 -28.91 -36.36
CA ASP A 99 -35.86 -28.34 -37.34
C ASP A 99 -35.65 -28.94 -38.73
N GLU A 100 -34.41 -29.32 -39.09
CA GLU A 100 -34.11 -30.11 -40.30
C GLU A 100 -34.73 -31.52 -40.30
N GLY A 101 -34.96 -32.12 -39.11
CA GLY A 101 -35.58 -33.44 -38.98
C GLY A 101 -37.11 -33.46 -39.01
N LYS A 102 -37.76 -32.31 -39.25
CA LYS A 102 -39.23 -32.16 -39.29
C LYS A 102 -39.80 -31.87 -40.69
N GLU A 103 -38.95 -31.75 -41.71
CA GLU A 103 -39.34 -31.73 -43.14
C GLU A 103 -39.34 -33.14 -43.74
#